data_AF-A0A6I1KA53-F1
#
_entry.id   AF-A0A6I1KA53-F1
#
_cell.length_a   1.000
_cell.length_b   1.000
_cell.length_c   1.000
_cell.angle_alpha   90.00
_cell.angle_beta   90.00
_cell.angle_gamma   90.00
#
_symmetry.space_group_name_H-M   'P 1'
#
loop_
_entity.id
_entity.type
_entity.pdbx_description
1 polymer ?
#
loop_
_entity_poly.entity_id
_entity_poly.type
_entity_poly.pdbx_seq_one_letter_code
_entity_poly.pdbx_strand_id
1 'polypeptide(L)'
;MTIPSSGTQEFWQLYRALPLPVRMLARKNYALWSANAFHPSLHFKSIGKPNWSVRVGDHYRAVGKFTGDSFLWQWIGTHEDYNKRF
;
A
#
# COMPACT_ATOMS: atom_id res chain seq x y z
N MET A 1 10.64 11.31 9.79
CA MET A 1 10.15 12.01 8.57
C MET A 1 8.83 11.39 8.20
N THR A 2 7.76 12.18 8.11
CA THR A 2 6.45 11.74 7.62
C THR A 2 6.40 11.95 6.11
N ILE A 3 6.05 10.92 5.34
CA ILE A 3 5.88 11.03 3.89
C ILE A 3 4.42 11.42 3.62
N PRO A 4 4.12 12.62 3.07
CA PRO A 4 2.77 12.96 2.66
C PRO A 4 2.26 11.92 1.66
N SER A 5 1.00 11.51 1.77
CA SER A 5 0.46 10.51 0.84
C SER A 5 -1.00 10.75 0.51
N SER A 6 -1.40 10.37 -0.70
CA SER A 6 -2.78 10.35 -1.15
C SER A 6 -3.08 9.07 -1.92
N GLY A 7 -4.35 8.76 -2.14
CA GLY A 7 -4.77 7.60 -2.94
C GLY A 7 -5.55 8.03 -4.17
N THR A 8 -5.35 7.34 -5.30
CA THR A 8 -6.16 7.53 -6.50
C THR A 8 -7.61 7.10 -6.26
N GLN A 9 -8.52 7.50 -7.15
CA GLN A 9 -9.90 7.04 -7.11
C GLN A 9 -10.00 5.50 -7.18
N GLU A 10 -9.20 4.88 -8.04
CA GLU A 10 -9.11 3.42 -8.19
C GLU A 10 -8.65 2.74 -6.90
N PHE A 11 -7.59 3.25 -6.26
CA PHE A 11 -7.12 2.73 -4.98
C PHE A 11 -8.26 2.68 -3.94
N TRP A 12 -9.01 3.78 -3.82
CA TRP A 12 -10.11 3.84 -2.86
C TRP A 12 -11.29 2.95 -3.22
N GLN A 13 -11.56 2.73 -4.51
CA GLN A 13 -12.56 1.75 -4.95
C GLN A 13 -12.15 0.33 -4.56
N LEU A 14 -10.91 -0.06 -4.88
CA LEU A 14 -10.37 -1.37 -4.51
C LEU A 14 -10.36 -1.56 -2.99
N TYR A 15 -9.89 -0.57 -2.24
CA TYR A 15 -9.90 -0.59 -0.77
C TYR A 15 -11.30 -0.83 -0.20
N ARG A 16 -12.32 -0.13 -0.73
CA ARG A 16 -13.71 -0.28 -0.26
C ARG A 16 -14.32 -1.64 -0.58
N ALA A 17 -13.86 -2.29 -1.65
CA ALA A 17 -14.29 -3.64 -2.03
C ALA A 17 -13.66 -4.75 -1.17
N LEU A 18 -12.60 -4.45 -0.40
CA LEU A 18 -11.97 -5.46 0.47
C LEU A 18 -12.88 -5.88 1.63
N PRO A 19 -12.77 -7.14 2.10
CA PRO A 19 -13.43 -7.58 3.32
C PRO A 19 -13.12 -6.65 4.50
N LEU A 20 -14.11 -6.44 5.38
CA LEU A 20 -13.96 -5.54 6.53
C LEU A 20 -12.71 -5.81 7.38
N PRO A 21 -12.34 -7.08 7.70
CA PRO A 21 -11.11 -7.36 8.45
C PRO A 21 -9.84 -6.85 7.76
N VAL A 22 -9.78 -6.97 6.43
CA VAL A 22 -8.65 -6.51 5.62
C VAL A 22 -8.58 -4.99 5.59
N ARG A 23 -9.73 -4.31 5.49
CA ARG A 23 -9.81 -2.84 5.56
C ARG A 23 -9.29 -2.30 6.89
N MET A 24 -9.58 -2.97 8.00
CA MET A 24 -9.05 -2.61 9.33
C MET A 24 -7.55 -2.83 9.40
N LEU A 25 -7.06 -3.96 8.89
CA LEU A 25 -5.63 -4.28 8.85
C LEU A 25 -4.85 -3.27 8.00
N ALA A 26 -5.38 -2.90 6.83
CA ALA A 26 -4.80 -1.87 5.97
C ALA A 26 -4.72 -0.51 6.66
N ARG A 27 -5.75 -0.09 7.42
CA ARG A 27 -5.70 1.15 8.22
C ARG A 27 -4.63 1.09 9.31
N LYS A 28 -4.52 -0.03 10.01
CA LYS A 28 -3.48 -0.24 11.03
C LYS A 28 -2.08 -0.11 10.43
N ASN A 29 -1.83 -0.79 9.31
CA ASN A 29 -0.53 -0.74 8.64
C ASN A 29 -0.26 0.60 7.94
N TYR A 30 -1.29 1.31 7.49
CA TYR A 30 -1.13 2.69 7.03
C TYR A 30 -0.70 3.63 8.16
N ALA A 31 -1.28 3.50 9.36
CA ALA A 31 -0.85 4.28 10.52
C ALA A 31 0.61 4.01 10.88
N LEU A 32 1.03 2.73 10.85
CA LEU A 32 2.44 2.35 11.03
C LEU A 32 3.33 2.92 9.93
N TRP A 33 2.91 2.86 8.66
CA TRP A 33 3.66 3.43 7.54
C TRP A 33 3.80 4.95 7.65
N SER A 34 2.76 5.65 8.08
CA SER A 34 2.79 7.11 8.27
C SER A 34 3.77 7.52 9.38
N ALA A 35 3.86 6.73 10.46
CA ALA A 35 4.79 6.97 11.56
C ALA A 35 6.23 6.51 11.23
N ASN A 36 6.38 5.36 10.57
CA ASN A 36 7.65 4.75 10.20
C ASN A 36 7.49 3.89 8.93
N ALA A 37 7.61 4.53 7.76
CA ALA A 37 7.41 3.89 6.46
C ALA A 37 8.33 2.68 6.23
N PHE A 38 9.52 2.68 6.83
CA PHE A 38 10.53 1.63 6.66
C PHE A 38 10.54 0.61 7.81
N HIS A 39 9.46 0.52 8.58
CA HIS A 39 9.32 -0.53 9.59
C HIS A 39 9.42 -1.91 8.92
N PRO A 40 10.27 -2.85 9.42
CA PRO A 40 10.56 -4.11 8.73
C PRO A 40 9.33 -4.95 8.37
N SER A 41 8.30 -4.95 9.23
CA SER A 41 7.06 -5.71 9.00
C SER A 41 6.26 -5.26 7.78
N LEU A 42 6.42 -3.99 7.36
CA LEU A 42 5.73 -3.45 6.20
C LEU A 42 6.37 -3.91 4.89
N HIS A 43 7.64 -4.33 4.92
CA HIS A 43 8.42 -4.64 3.72
C HIS A 43 8.27 -3.55 2.63
N PHE A 44 8.27 -2.28 3.03
CA PHE A 44 8.12 -1.17 2.10
C PHE A 44 9.36 -1.06 1.22
N LYS A 45 9.22 -1.41 -0.07
CA LYS A 45 10.35 -1.47 -1.00
C LYS A 45 9.93 -1.19 -2.44
N SER A 46 10.89 -0.72 -3.23
CA SER A 46 10.76 -0.65 -4.70
C SER A 46 10.60 -2.05 -5.28
N ILE A 47 9.72 -2.18 -6.27
CA ILE A 47 9.44 -3.43 -7.01
C ILE A 47 9.64 -3.26 -8.52
N GLY A 48 10.41 -2.23 -8.92
CA GLY A 48 10.64 -1.85 -10.31
C GLY A 48 10.15 -0.42 -10.53
N LYS A 49 11.00 0.45 -11.11
CA LYS A 49 10.64 1.88 -11.28
C LYS A 49 9.39 2.00 -12.18
N PRO A 50 8.34 2.73 -11.75
CA PRO A 50 8.26 3.64 -10.59
C PRO A 50 7.59 3.05 -9.32
N ASN A 51 7.27 1.76 -9.30
CA ASN A 51 6.39 1.14 -8.31
C ASN A 51 7.10 0.72 -7.02
N TRP A 52 6.38 0.91 -5.92
CA TRP A 52 6.73 0.49 -4.57
C TRP A 52 5.60 -0.30 -3.95
N SER A 53 5.93 -1.33 -3.17
CA SER A 53 4.97 -2.24 -2.54
C SER A 53 5.05 -2.17 -1.02
N VAL A 54 3.90 -2.34 -0.37
CA VAL A 54 3.76 -2.49 1.09
C VAL A 54 2.94 -3.74 1.41
N ARG A 55 3.38 -4.48 2.45
CA ARG A 55 2.64 -5.58 3.04
C ARG A 55 1.51 -5.05 3.91
N VAL A 56 0.28 -5.37 3.50
CA VAL A 56 -0.92 -5.11 4.32
C VAL A 56 -1.17 -6.26 5.29
N GLY A 57 -0.84 -7.49 4.92
CA GLY A 57 -0.94 -8.68 5.74
C GLY A 57 -0.29 -9.85 5.02
N ASP A 58 -0.54 -11.09 5.42
CA ASP A 58 0.07 -12.23 4.72
C ASP A 58 -0.44 -12.34 3.27
N HIS A 59 -1.73 -12.12 3.08
CA HIS A 59 -2.41 -12.33 1.80
C HIS A 59 -2.77 -11.06 1.03
N TYR A 60 -2.32 -9.87 1.47
CA TYR A 60 -2.68 -8.60 0.83
C TYR A 60 -1.48 -7.65 0.69
N ARG A 61 -1.47 -6.89 -0.41
CA ARG A 61 -0.45 -5.88 -0.73
C ARG A 61 -1.10 -4.57 -1.15
N ALA A 62 -0.40 -3.48 -0.95
CA ALA A 62 -0.72 -2.18 -1.53
C ALA A 62 0.46 -1.70 -2.37
N VAL A 63 0.18 -1.02 -3.48
CA VAL A 63 1.20 -0.50 -4.41
C VAL A 63 0.95 0.97 -4.68
N GLY A 64 2.05 1.72 -4.76
CA GLY A 64 2.04 3.13 -5.11
C GLY A 64 3.38 3.56 -5.70
N LYS A 65 3.53 4.86 -5.90
CA LYS A 65 4.76 5.47 -6.43
C LYS A 65 5.01 6.83 -5.77
N PHE A 66 6.27 7.24 -5.74
CA PHE A 66 6.63 8.61 -5.37
C PHE A 66 6.27 9.57 -6.50
N THR A 67 5.65 10.69 -6.14
CA THR A 67 5.32 11.83 -7.01
C THR A 67 5.91 13.09 -6.37
N GLY A 68 7.15 13.42 -6.74
CA GLY A 68 7.94 14.39 -5.98
C GLY A 68 8.16 13.90 -4.55
N ASP A 69 7.79 14.72 -3.58
CA ASP A 69 7.98 14.42 -2.15
C ASP A 69 6.80 13.65 -1.50
N SER A 70 5.74 13.37 -2.27
CA SER A 70 4.58 12.62 -1.77
C SER A 70 4.51 11.20 -2.34
N PHE A 71 3.82 10.32 -1.64
CA PHE A 71 3.54 8.96 -2.09
C PHE A 71 2.09 8.82 -2.56
N LEU A 72 1.89 8.38 -3.80
CA LEU A 72 0.58 8.16 -4.39
C LEU A 72 0.24 6.66 -4.38
N TRP A 73 -0.74 6.26 -3.57
CA TRP A 73 -1.29 4.91 -3.58
C TRP A 73 -2.18 4.69 -4.81
N GLN A 74 -1.92 3.63 -5.56
CA GLN A 74 -2.62 3.36 -6.83
C GLN A 74 -3.42 2.06 -6.79
N TRP A 75 -2.98 1.09 -5.99
CA TRP A 75 -3.59 -0.24 -5.97
C TRP A 75 -3.54 -0.88 -4.59
N ILE A 76 -4.54 -1.70 -4.26
CA ILE A 76 -4.54 -2.59 -3.09
C ILE A 76 -5.36 -3.84 -3.42
N GLY A 77 -4.88 -5.01 -3.00
CA GLY A 77 -5.55 -6.28 -3.33
C GLY A 77 -4.83 -7.49 -2.79
N THR A 78 -5.25 -8.67 -3.25
CA THR A 78 -4.70 -9.95 -2.80
C THR A 78 -3.26 -10.14 -3.26
N HIS A 79 -2.51 -10.97 -2.55
CA HIS A 79 -1.14 -11.31 -2.97
C HIS A 79 -1.13 -12.04 -4.33
N GLU A 80 -2.16 -12.81 -4.64
CA GLU A 80 -2.30 -13.48 -5.93
C GLU A 80 -2.50 -12.47 -7.07
N ASP A 81 -3.41 -11.51 -6.91
CA ASP A 81 -3.61 -10.44 -7.90
C ASP A 81 -2.36 -9.57 -8.04
N TYR A 82 -1.64 -9.35 -6.94
CA TYR A 82 -0.35 -8.67 -6.95
C TYR A 82 0.66 -9.40 -7.86
N ASN A 83 0.85 -10.70 -7.67
CA ASN A 83 1.82 -11.48 -8.45
C ASN A 83 1.50 -11.55 -9.95
N LYS A 84 0.21 -11.41 -10.32
CA LYS A 84 -0.21 -11.38 -11.73
C LYS A 84 0.04 -10.02 -12.38
N ARG A 85 0.12 -8.94 -11.59
CA ARG A 85 0.14 -7.55 -12.08
C ARG A 85 1.51 -6.89 -11.95
N PHE A 86 2.33 -7.30 -10.97
CA PHE A 86 3.60 -6.68 -10.58
C PHE A 86 4.67 -7.73 -10.31
#